data_AF-V6I3N9-F1
#
_entry.id   AF-V6I3N9-F1
#
_cell.length_a   1.000
_cell.length_b   1.000
_cell.length_c   1.000
_cell.angle_alpha   90.00
_cell.angle_beta   90.00
_cell.angle_gamma   90.00
#
_symmetry.space_group_name_H-M   'P 1'
#
loop_
_entity.id
_entity.type
_entity.pdbx_description
1 polymer ?
#
loop_
_entity_poly.entity_id
_entity_poly.type
_entity_poly.pdbx_seq_one_letter_code
_entity_poly.pdbx_strand_id
1 'polypeptide(L)' 'MKGFPDTIISVFPNAQVQLCIVHMVRNSLKWVSYKQRKELVVDLKAIYKYSIGRNC' A
#
# COMPACT_ATOMS: atom_id res chain seq x y z
N MET A 1 3.51 2.87 12.15
CA MET A 1 4.67 3.19 13.01
C MET A 1 5.04 4.64 12.79
N LYS A 2 5.22 5.43 13.86
CA LYS A 2 5.84 6.77 13.77
C LYS A 2 7.36 6.60 13.85
N GLY A 3 8.13 7.34 13.05
CA GLY A 3 9.60 7.36 13.10
C GLY A 3 10.34 6.28 12.27
N PHE A 4 9.63 5.29 11.73
CA PHE A 4 10.25 4.27 10.88
C PHE A 4 10.94 4.83 9.61
N PRO A 5 10.33 5.77 8.84
CA PRO A 5 10.97 6.30 7.65
C PRO A 5 12.27 7.05 7.96
N ASP A 6 12.23 7.88 9.01
CA ASP A 6 13.34 8.74 9.43
C ASP A 6 14.56 7.92 9.86
N THR A 7 14.35 6.84 10.62
CA THR A 7 15.42 5.93 11.04
C THR A 7 16.05 5.18 9.87
N ILE A 8 15.25 4.74 8.88
CA ILE A 8 15.79 4.01 7.73
C ILE A 8 16.62 4.93 6.84
N ILE A 9 16.18 6.16 6.60
CA ILE A 9 16.93 7.12 5.78
C ILE A 9 18.25 7.52 6.47
N SER A 10 18.28 7.60 7.81
CA SER A 10 19.51 7.94 8.53
C SER A 10 20.57 6.84 8.44
N VAL A 11 20.17 5.56 8.39
CA VAL A 11 21.09 4.40 8.33
C VAL A 11 21.39 4.00 6.89
N PHE A 12 20.41 4.14 5.99
CA PHE A 12 20.50 3.75 4.58
C PHE A 12 20.08 4.93 3.68
N PRO A 13 20.98 5.89 3.42
CA PRO A 13 20.64 7.14 2.73
C PRO A 13 20.18 6.95 1.28
N ASN A 14 20.52 5.83 0.65
CA ASN A 14 20.13 5.49 -0.72
C ASN A 14 18.89 4.57 -0.78
N ALA A 15 18.34 4.15 0.37
CA ALA A 15 17.18 3.26 0.39
C ALA A 15 15.88 4.04 0.13
N GLN A 16 15.04 3.52 -0.76
CA GLN A 16 13.71 4.05 -0.97
C GLN A 16 12.74 3.46 0.05
N VAL A 17 12.23 4.31 0.95
CA VAL A 17 11.19 3.90 1.89
C VAL A 17 9.82 3.90 1.20
N GLN A 18 9.18 2.74 1.16
CA GLN A 18 7.81 2.59 0.65
C GLN A 18 6.88 2.12 1.76
N LEU A 19 5.63 2.62 1.74
CA LEU A 19 4.57 2.08 2.58
C LEU A 19 4.12 0.73 2.03
N CYS A 20 4.07 -0.27 2.90
CA CYS A 20 3.66 -1.61 2.53
C CYS A 20 2.20 -1.60 2.02
N ILE A 21 2.01 -1.93 0.74
CA ILE A 21 0.71 -1.96 0.08
C ILE A 21 -0.30 -2.87 0.80
N VAL A 22 0.17 -3.98 1.39
CA VAL A 22 -0.67 -4.92 2.13
C VAL A 22 -1.25 -4.27 3.39
N HIS A 23 -0.43 -3.50 4.11
CA HIS A 23 -0.88 -2.78 5.30
C HIS A 23 -1.84 -1.66 4.92
N MET A 24 -1.60 -0.96 3.82
CA MET A 24 -2.51 0.07 3.30
C MET A 24 -3.88 -0.52 2.92
N VAL A 25 -3.91 -1.60 2.13
CA VAL A 25 -5.15 -2.27 1.73
C VAL A 25 -5.93 -2.79 2.94
N ARG A 26 -5.26 -3.45 3.90
CA ARG A 26 -5.91 -3.94 5.13
C ARG A 26 -6.46 -2.79 5.98
N ASN A 27 -5.72 -1.68 6.09
CA ASN A 27 -6.18 -0.50 6.83
C ASN A 27 -7.41 0.14 6.17
N SER A 28 -7.45 0.23 4.84
CA SER A 28 -8.61 0.76 4.11
C SER A 28 -9.86 -0.11 4.26
N LEU A 29 -9.72 -1.44 4.20
CA LEU A 29 -10.85 -2.37 4.33
C LEU A 29 -11.41 -2.45 5.76
N LYS A 30 -10.71 -1.93 6.77
CA LYS A 30 -11.18 -1.90 8.16
C LYS A 30 -12.51 -1.15 8.31
N TRP A 31 -12.70 -0.10 7.53
CA TRP A 31 -13.86 0.80 7.59
C TRP A 31 -15.03 0.34 6.72
N VAL A 32 -14.85 -0.74 5.97
CA VAL A 32 -15.80 -1.23 4.98
C VAL A 32 -16.61 -2.39 5.54
N SER A 33 -17.92 -2.38 5.29
CA SER A 33 -18.83 -3.46 5.66
C SER A 33 -18.40 -4.78 5.01
N TYR A 34 -18.53 -5.90 5.73
CA TYR A 34 -18.05 -7.20 5.24
C TYR A 34 -18.66 -7.58 3.88
N LYS A 35 -19.92 -7.21 3.64
CA LYS A 35 -20.64 -7.47 2.39
C LYS A 35 -19.99 -6.81 1.17
N GLN A 36 -19.43 -5.62 1.34
CA GLN A 36 -18.83 -4.82 0.25
C GLN A 36 -17.34 -5.08 0.05
N ARG A 37 -16.68 -5.77 1.00
CA ARG A 37 -15.22 -6.03 0.90
C ARG A 37 -14.84 -6.81 -0.35
N LYS A 38 -15.67 -7.76 -0.78
CA LYS A 38 -15.36 -8.61 -1.93
C LYS A 38 -15.26 -7.80 -3.23
N GLU A 39 -16.21 -6.89 -3.44
CA GLU A 39 -16.25 -5.99 -4.60
C GLU A 39 -15.06 -5.02 -4.56
N LEU A 40 -14.85 -4.33 -3.43
CA LEU A 40 -13.75 -3.38 -3.27
C LEU A 40 -12.36 -4.01 -3.45
N VAL A 41 -12.17 -5.28 -3.06
CA VAL A 41 -10.89 -5.98 -3.28
C VAL A 41 -10.62 -6.23 -4.78
N VAL A 42 -11.66 -6.48 -5.58
CA VAL A 42 -11.51 -6.64 -7.03
C VAL A 42 -11.03 -5.34 -7.66
N ASP A 43 -11.63 -4.21 -7.27
CA ASP A 43 -11.26 -2.89 -7.77
C ASP A 43 -9.86 -2.48 -7.32
N LEU A 44 -9.53 -2.67 -6.04
CA LEU A 44 -8.19 -2.41 -5.51
C LEU A 44 -7.13 -3.26 -6.22
N LYS A 45 -7.44 -4.52 -6.56
CA LYS A 45 -6.53 -5.38 -7.34
C LYS A 45 -6.28 -4.81 -8.74
N ALA A 46 -7.29 -4.25 -9.40
CA ALA A 46 -7.10 -3.61 -10.70
C ALA A 46 -6.16 -2.40 -10.62
N ILE A 47 -6.31 -1.56 -9.59
CA ILE A 47 -5.46 -0.38 -9.36
C ILE A 47 -3.99 -0.78 -9.17
N TYR A 48 -3.70 -1.73 -8.28
CA TYR A 48 -2.31 -2.16 -8.04
C TYR A 48 -1.74 -3.02 -9.17
N LYS A 49 -2.57 -3.67 -9.98
CA LYS A 49 -2.12 -4.38 -11.19
C LYS A 49 -1.75 -3.39 -12.30
N TYR A 50 -2.50 -2.30 -12.45
CA TYR A 50 -2.23 -1.28 -13.47
C TYR A 50 -0.92 -0.52 -13.22
N SER A 51 -0.52 -0.30 -11.96
CA SER A 51 0.73 0.42 -11.66
C SER A 51 2.00 -0.32 -12.10
N ILE A 52 1.93 -1.63 -12.35
CA ILE A 52 3.05 -2.45 -12.85
C ILE A 52 3.21 -2.30 -14.39
N GLY A 53 2.31 -1.59 -15.06
CA GLY A 53 2.28 -1.40 -16.52
C GLY A 53 2.57 0.02 -17.03
N ARG A 54 3.21 0.89 -16.24
CA ARG A 54 3.68 2.21 -16.73
C ARG A 54 5.20 2.22 -16.89
N ASN A 55 5.66 1.54 -17.93
CA ASN A 55 6.82 1.98 -18.71
C ASN A 55 6.25 2.66 -19.96
N CYS A 56 6.03 3.97 -19.87
CA CYS A 56 6.09 4.88 -21.00
C CYS A 56 7.34 5.73 -20.81
#